data_AF-A0A534SBI8-F1
#
_entry.id   AF-A0A534SBI8-F1
#
_cell.length_a   1.000
_cell.length_b   1.000
_cell.length_c   1.000
_cell.angle_alpha   90.00
_cell.angle_beta   90.00
_cell.angle_gamma   90.00
#
_symmetry.space_group_name_H-M   'P 1'
#
loop_
_entity.id
_entity.type
_entity.pdbx_description
1 polymer ?
#
loop_
_entity_poly.entity_id
_entity_poly.type
_entity_poly.pdbx_seq_one_letter_code
_entity_poly.pdbx_strand_id
1 'polypeptide(L)'
;MPKPYAISDRASCLATRKPLQSRKERKMKIGIISDIHADPKALRRALEDMPSTDVLLCPGDAISEYRFCAETVELLQQARVLCIQGNHEQVLFGGRNPAYLKKCQATFSAEALGFLATAPVSRDLEFDGAKVLLVHASPWEPYDEYIYPGSPRLARFATLSHDLVCFGHTHVKAGQVTVVNPGSCSQPRDQDRRGSYAVCDTYTREVTIHRFALD
;
A
#
# COMPACT_ATOMS: atom_id res chain seq x y z
N MET A 1 -20.59 62.95 -37.04
CA MET A 1 -21.57 62.30 -37.94
C MET A 1 -20.79 61.52 -39.02
N PRO A 2 -21.25 60.41 -39.59
CA PRO A 2 -21.80 59.15 -39.07
C PRO A 2 -20.95 57.91 -39.50
N LYS A 3 -21.28 56.70 -38.98
CA LYS A 3 -20.72 55.39 -39.40
C LYS A 3 -21.20 54.99 -40.82
N PRO A 4 -20.62 53.95 -41.48
CA PRO A 4 -21.14 52.60 -41.26
C PRO A 4 -20.09 51.47 -41.21
N TYR A 5 -20.56 50.36 -40.66
CA TYR A 5 -19.91 49.08 -40.45
C TYR A 5 -19.45 48.42 -41.76
N ALA A 6 -18.26 47.82 -41.75
CA ALA A 6 -17.87 46.77 -42.67
C ALA A 6 -17.66 45.48 -41.87
N ILE A 7 -18.41 44.44 -42.25
CA ILE A 7 -18.31 43.08 -41.76
C ILE A 7 -17.10 42.45 -42.47
N SER A 8 -16.13 41.93 -41.71
CA SER A 8 -15.11 41.05 -42.29
C SER A 8 -14.99 39.78 -41.45
N ASP A 9 -15.41 38.71 -42.11
CA ASP A 9 -15.30 37.31 -41.78
C ASP A 9 -13.83 36.92 -41.48
N ARG A 10 -13.58 36.30 -40.31
CA ARG A 10 -12.41 35.45 -40.13
C ARG A 10 -12.80 34.21 -39.34
N ALA A 11 -12.87 33.14 -40.09
CA ALA A 11 -13.02 31.76 -39.68
C ALA A 11 -11.96 31.31 -38.67
N SER A 12 -12.40 30.37 -37.83
CA SER A 12 -11.67 29.18 -37.39
C SER A 12 -10.38 29.37 -36.58
N CYS A 13 -10.53 29.28 -35.26
CA CYS A 13 -9.58 28.55 -34.42
C CYS A 13 -10.38 27.66 -33.46
N LEU A 14 -10.90 26.54 -33.98
CA LEU A 14 -11.27 25.40 -33.14
C LEU A 14 -9.98 24.77 -32.61
N ALA A 15 -9.46 25.31 -31.51
CA ALA A 15 -8.52 24.59 -30.68
C ALA A 15 -9.28 23.39 -30.10
N THR A 16 -9.03 22.21 -30.66
CA THR A 16 -9.53 20.93 -30.16
C THR A 16 -8.93 20.69 -28.78
N ARG A 17 -9.61 21.21 -27.75
CA ARG A 17 -9.39 20.79 -26.37
C ARG A 17 -9.69 19.29 -26.33
N LYS A 18 -8.65 18.47 -26.12
CA LYS A 18 -8.83 17.05 -25.79
C LYS A 18 -9.87 16.95 -24.66
N PRO A 19 -10.86 16.06 -24.74
CA PRO A 19 -11.83 15.93 -23.67
C PRO A 19 -11.07 15.55 -22.40
N LEU A 20 -11.34 16.27 -21.31
CA LEU A 20 -11.03 15.78 -19.97
C LEU A 20 -11.75 14.44 -19.84
N GLN A 21 -11.02 13.34 -19.79
CA GLN A 21 -11.61 12.03 -19.55
C GLN A 21 -12.53 12.14 -18.33
N SER A 22 -13.80 11.73 -18.52
CA SER A 22 -14.78 11.83 -17.46
C SER A 22 -14.29 11.05 -16.24
N ARG A 23 -14.56 11.56 -15.03
CA ARG A 23 -14.17 10.92 -13.76
C ARG A 23 -14.72 9.48 -13.61
N LYS A 24 -15.64 9.05 -14.51
CA LYS A 24 -16.18 7.68 -14.62
C LYS A 24 -15.25 6.67 -15.33
N GLU A 25 -14.18 7.12 -15.98
CA GLU A 25 -13.25 6.23 -16.72
C GLU A 25 -11.87 6.08 -16.07
N ARG A 26 -11.59 6.80 -14.98
CA ARG A 26 -10.36 6.58 -14.22
C ARG A 26 -10.53 5.34 -13.34
N LYS A 27 -9.86 4.26 -13.73
CA LYS A 27 -9.76 3.02 -12.93
C LYS A 27 -8.85 3.28 -11.74
N MET A 28 -9.30 2.95 -10.53
CA MET A 28 -8.52 3.20 -9.33
C MET A 28 -7.23 2.37 -9.32
N LYS A 29 -6.15 3.00 -8.85
CA LYS A 29 -4.87 2.34 -8.61
C LYS A 29 -4.57 2.29 -7.13
N ILE A 30 -4.24 1.10 -6.65
CA ILE A 30 -3.85 0.85 -5.26
C ILE A 30 -2.34 0.67 -5.21
N GLY A 31 -1.65 1.50 -4.44
CA GLY A 31 -0.25 1.29 -4.08
C GLY A 31 -0.15 0.48 -2.79
N ILE A 32 0.80 -0.45 -2.72
CA ILE A 32 0.97 -1.35 -1.58
C ILE A 32 2.45 -1.35 -1.19
N ILE A 33 2.74 -0.96 0.05
CA ILE A 33 4.09 -0.92 0.64
C ILE A 33 4.05 -1.74 1.93
N SER A 34 4.95 -2.70 2.09
CA SER A 34 5.00 -3.59 3.26
C SER A 34 6.43 -3.69 3.79
N ASP A 35 6.57 -4.17 5.03
CA ASP A 35 7.88 -4.56 5.60
C ASP A 35 8.89 -3.40 5.51
N ILE A 36 8.45 -2.22 5.97
CA ILE A 36 9.24 -0.97 6.01
C ILE A 36 10.25 -1.03 7.17
N HIS A 37 9.91 -1.72 8.26
CA HIS A 37 10.80 -2.01 9.38
C HIS A 37 11.52 -0.78 9.96
N ALA A 38 10.77 0.31 10.15
CA ALA A 38 11.29 1.57 10.69
C ALA A 38 12.44 2.18 9.88
N ASP A 39 12.38 2.04 8.55
CA ASP A 39 13.28 2.70 7.59
C ASP A 39 12.55 3.83 6.84
N PRO A 40 12.61 5.08 7.33
CA PRO A 40 11.95 6.21 6.68
C PRO A 40 12.59 6.57 5.33
N LYS A 41 13.86 6.24 5.09
CA LYS A 41 14.53 6.54 3.81
C LYS A 41 14.00 5.64 2.71
N ALA A 42 13.91 4.34 2.98
CA ALA A 42 13.32 3.38 2.05
C ALA A 42 11.85 3.72 1.74
N LEU A 43 11.06 4.06 2.77
CA LEU A 43 9.67 4.48 2.59
C LEU A 43 9.56 5.74 1.73
N ARG A 44 10.35 6.77 2.01
CA ARG A 44 10.37 8.01 1.23
C ARG A 44 10.70 7.72 -0.24
N ARG A 45 11.72 6.90 -0.48
CA ARG A 45 12.09 6.51 -1.84
C ARG A 45 10.99 5.73 -2.55
N ALA A 46 10.33 4.79 -1.85
CA ALA A 46 9.20 4.06 -2.41
C ALA A 46 8.05 5.01 -2.79
N LEU A 47 7.70 5.96 -1.92
CA LEU A 47 6.64 6.95 -2.18
C LEU A 47 6.98 7.90 -3.33
N GLU A 48 8.25 8.27 -3.49
CA GLU A 48 8.73 9.13 -4.59
C GLU A 48 8.80 8.40 -5.94
N ASP A 49 9.20 7.12 -5.93
CA ASP A 49 9.33 6.28 -7.13
C ASP A 49 7.96 5.76 -7.61
N MET A 50 7.00 5.59 -6.69
CA MET A 50 5.69 5.04 -6.99
C MET A 50 4.91 5.91 -7.99
N PRO A 51 4.37 5.32 -9.08
CA PRO A 51 3.48 6.07 -9.96
C PRO A 51 2.23 6.51 -9.19
N SER A 52 1.53 7.54 -9.67
CA SER A 52 0.33 8.04 -9.00
C SER A 52 -0.70 6.93 -8.74
N THR A 53 -1.09 6.78 -7.47
CA THR A 53 -2.12 5.86 -6.96
C THR A 53 -3.22 6.64 -6.25
N ASP A 54 -4.43 6.10 -6.23
CA ASP A 54 -5.58 6.70 -5.57
C ASP A 54 -5.66 6.34 -4.08
N VAL A 55 -5.13 5.17 -3.71
CA VAL A 55 -5.09 4.66 -2.33
C VAL A 55 -3.75 4.00 -2.07
N LEU A 56 -3.23 4.14 -0.83
CA LEU A 56 -2.04 3.45 -0.35
C LEU A 56 -2.41 2.51 0.80
N LEU A 57 -1.94 1.27 0.73
CA LEU A 57 -2.13 0.23 1.74
C LEU A 57 -0.78 -0.19 2.33
N CYS A 58 -0.77 -0.46 3.63
CA CYS A 58 0.36 -1.08 4.32
C CYS A 58 -0.09 -2.35 5.06
N PRO A 59 0.29 -3.55 4.58
CA PRO A 59 0.00 -4.83 5.22
C PRO A 59 0.72 -5.09 6.56
N GLY A 60 1.33 -4.06 7.18
CA GLY A 60 2.01 -4.18 8.46
C GLY A 60 3.54 -4.18 8.36
N ASP A 61 4.20 -4.38 9.50
CA ASP A 61 5.65 -4.28 9.68
C ASP A 61 6.19 -2.91 9.21
N ALA A 62 5.44 -1.86 9.53
CA ALA A 62 5.88 -0.48 9.39
C ALA A 62 7.07 -0.17 10.31
N ILE A 63 7.10 -0.82 11.48
CA ILE A 63 8.19 -0.77 12.45
C ILE A 63 8.89 -2.13 12.58
N SER A 64 9.94 -2.19 13.39
CA SER A 64 10.43 -3.47 13.94
C SER A 64 10.07 -3.57 15.41
N GLU A 65 9.92 -4.78 15.94
CA GLU A 65 9.53 -5.03 17.33
C GLU A 65 10.46 -4.40 18.39
N TYR A 66 11.71 -4.10 18.00
CA TYR A 66 12.72 -3.41 18.82
C TYR A 66 13.09 -2.02 18.30
N ARG A 67 12.40 -1.53 17.26
CA ARG A 67 12.67 -0.24 16.63
C ARG A 67 11.39 0.43 16.14
N PHE A 68 10.91 1.38 16.92
CA PHE A 68 9.93 2.37 16.52
C PHE A 68 10.63 3.58 15.90
N CYS A 69 10.10 4.09 14.79
CA CYS A 69 10.58 5.31 14.14
C CYS A 69 9.40 6.26 13.91
N ALA A 70 9.43 7.42 14.58
CA ALA A 70 8.40 8.44 14.42
C ALA A 70 8.34 8.97 12.98
N GLU A 71 9.50 9.18 12.33
CA GLU A 71 9.54 9.67 10.95
C GLU A 71 8.85 8.68 9.98
N THR A 72 9.02 7.37 10.16
CA THR A 72 8.28 6.37 9.37
C THR A 72 6.77 6.52 9.55
N VAL A 73 6.30 6.70 10.79
CA VAL A 73 4.88 6.88 11.08
C VAL A 73 4.35 8.20 10.50
N GLU A 74 5.10 9.28 10.65
CA GLU A 74 4.74 10.60 10.10
C GLU A 74 4.61 10.54 8.57
N LEU A 75 5.52 9.85 7.88
CA LEU A 75 5.43 9.64 6.44
C LEU A 75 4.17 8.84 6.04
N LEU A 76 3.85 7.77 6.79
CA LEU A 76 2.63 7.00 6.55
C LEU A 76 1.35 7.84 6.76
N GLN A 77 1.33 8.68 7.80
CA GLN A 77 0.22 9.59 8.08
C GLN A 77 0.08 10.65 6.98
N GLN A 78 1.18 11.30 6.59
CA GLN A 78 1.21 12.32 5.54
C GLN A 78 0.75 11.77 4.19
N ALA A 79 1.19 10.55 3.84
CA ALA A 79 0.77 9.85 2.64
C ALA A 79 -0.62 9.19 2.77
N ARG A 80 -1.28 9.30 3.93
CA ARG A 80 -2.62 8.77 4.22
C ARG A 80 -2.72 7.26 3.97
N VAL A 81 -1.67 6.53 4.32
CA VAL A 81 -1.58 5.08 4.12
C VAL A 81 -2.51 4.34 5.08
N LEU A 82 -3.36 3.47 4.54
CA LEU A 82 -4.21 2.59 5.34
C LEU A 82 -3.37 1.40 5.83
N CYS A 83 -2.99 1.45 7.11
CA CYS A 83 -2.18 0.41 7.73
C CYS A 83 -3.06 -0.65 8.44
N ILE A 84 -2.53 -1.87 8.48
CA ILE A 84 -2.86 -2.89 9.47
C ILE A 84 -1.62 -3.19 10.33
N GLN A 85 -1.79 -3.92 11.43
CA GLN A 85 -0.67 -4.39 12.23
C GLN A 85 -0.04 -5.65 11.64
N GLY A 86 1.29 -5.63 11.51
CA GLY A 86 2.11 -6.82 11.27
C GLY A 86 2.57 -7.47 12.57
N ASN A 87 3.42 -8.49 12.47
CA ASN A 87 3.90 -9.18 13.66
C ASN A 87 4.71 -8.25 14.57
N HIS A 88 5.46 -7.30 14.02
CA HIS A 88 6.25 -6.38 14.84
C HIS A 88 5.38 -5.40 15.63
N GLU A 89 4.32 -4.86 15.03
CA GLU A 89 3.34 -4.05 15.75
C GLU A 89 2.63 -4.89 16.82
N GLN A 90 2.23 -6.12 16.50
CA GLN A 90 1.57 -7.00 17.46
C GLN A 90 2.49 -7.40 18.63
N VAL A 91 3.79 -7.59 18.40
CA VAL A 91 4.76 -7.84 19.49
C VAL A 91 4.91 -6.60 20.37
N LEU A 92 5.06 -5.42 19.78
CA LEU A 92 5.23 -4.16 20.51
C LEU A 92 3.98 -3.82 21.34
N PHE A 93 2.80 -3.83 20.72
CA PHE A 93 1.55 -3.38 21.33
C PHE A 93 0.80 -4.50 22.07
N GLY A 94 1.04 -5.76 21.73
CA GLY A 94 0.48 -6.93 22.42
C GLY A 94 1.17 -7.27 23.73
N GLY A 95 2.10 -6.44 24.21
CA GLY A 95 2.72 -6.58 25.53
C GLY A 95 3.80 -7.66 25.65
N ARG A 96 4.27 -8.24 24.53
CA ARG A 96 5.38 -9.20 24.53
C ARG A 96 6.72 -8.54 24.86
N ASN A 97 6.84 -7.22 24.69
CA ASN A 97 8.01 -6.44 25.10
C ASN A 97 7.61 -5.16 25.88
N PRO A 98 7.16 -5.28 27.14
CA PRO A 98 6.61 -4.15 27.89
C PRO A 98 7.67 -3.11 28.24
N ALA A 99 8.93 -3.52 28.41
CA ALA A 99 10.04 -2.60 28.67
C ALA A 99 10.28 -1.67 27.48
N TYR A 100 10.27 -2.22 26.25
CA TYR A 100 10.44 -1.41 25.05
C TYR A 100 9.21 -0.54 24.77
N LEU A 101 7.99 -1.06 24.96
CA LEU A 101 6.77 -0.24 24.84
C LEU A 101 6.80 0.97 25.80
N LYS A 102 7.20 0.77 27.06
CA LYS A 102 7.37 1.87 28.03
C LYS A 102 8.39 2.90 27.56
N LYS A 103 9.51 2.46 26.98
CA LYS A 103 10.51 3.34 26.37
C LYS A 103 9.90 4.17 25.23
N CYS A 104 9.16 3.52 24.33
CA CYS A 104 8.47 4.19 23.23
C CYS A 104 7.47 5.24 23.75
N GLN A 105 6.65 4.90 24.75
CA GLN A 105 5.69 5.82 25.37
C GLN A 105 6.34 7.03 26.05
N ALA A 106 7.57 6.88 26.56
CA ALA A 106 8.33 7.98 27.13
C ALA A 106 9.05 8.84 26.07
N THR A 107 9.20 8.35 24.84
CA THR A 107 10.02 8.98 23.79
C THR A 107 9.18 9.61 22.68
N PHE A 108 8.08 8.96 22.29
CA PHE A 108 7.27 9.34 21.12
C PHE A 108 5.88 9.83 21.53
N SER A 109 5.24 10.60 20.65
CA SER A 109 3.90 11.12 20.91
C SER A 109 2.86 10.00 20.98
N ALA A 110 1.82 10.21 21.80
CA ALA A 110 0.68 9.29 21.86
C ALA A 110 -0.03 9.17 20.51
N GLU A 111 -0.02 10.23 19.69
CA GLU A 111 -0.56 10.23 18.34
C GLU A 111 0.21 9.27 17.41
N ALA A 112 1.54 9.37 17.36
CA ALA A 112 2.36 8.51 16.52
C ALA A 112 2.24 7.03 16.95
N LEU A 113 2.29 6.75 18.25
CA LEU A 113 2.09 5.39 18.76
C LEU A 113 0.66 4.90 18.46
N GLY A 114 -0.34 5.76 18.67
CA GLY A 114 -1.74 5.47 18.44
C GLY A 114 -2.05 5.11 17.00
N PHE A 115 -1.38 5.74 16.02
CA PHE A 115 -1.59 5.45 14.60
C PHE A 115 -1.40 3.96 14.27
N LEU A 116 -0.33 3.33 14.76
CA LEU A 116 -0.08 1.89 14.57
C LEU A 116 -0.78 1.03 15.62
N ALA A 117 -0.84 1.47 16.88
CA ALA A 117 -1.47 0.69 17.96
C ALA A 117 -2.97 0.47 17.77
N THR A 118 -3.65 1.40 17.08
CA THR A 118 -5.08 1.31 16.77
C THR A 118 -5.38 0.79 15.37
N ALA A 119 -4.35 0.55 14.55
CA ALA A 119 -4.53 -0.10 13.27
C ALA A 119 -5.11 -1.51 13.49
N PRO A 120 -6.10 -1.94 12.70
CA PRO A 120 -6.67 -3.27 12.85
C PRO A 120 -5.65 -4.34 12.38
N VAL A 121 -5.87 -5.60 12.76
CA VAL A 121 -5.02 -6.72 12.32
C VAL A 121 -5.34 -7.18 10.89
N SER A 122 -6.51 -6.80 10.37
CA SER A 122 -6.94 -7.02 9.00
C SER A 122 -7.90 -5.93 8.55
N ARG A 123 -8.08 -5.77 7.23
CA ARG A 123 -9.13 -4.91 6.65
C ARG A 123 -9.80 -5.62 5.48
N ASP A 124 -11.12 -5.54 5.46
CA ASP A 124 -11.93 -5.87 4.30
C ASP A 124 -12.33 -4.55 3.62
N LEU A 125 -11.95 -4.38 2.36
CA LEU A 125 -12.05 -3.13 1.62
C LEU A 125 -12.74 -3.37 0.27
N GLU A 126 -13.38 -2.34 -0.26
CA GLU A 126 -13.96 -2.37 -1.59
C GLU A 126 -13.60 -1.12 -2.40
N PHE A 127 -13.06 -1.29 -3.62
CA PHE A 127 -12.67 -0.20 -4.51
C PHE A 127 -13.14 -0.46 -5.94
N ASP A 128 -13.98 0.37 -6.55
CA ASP A 128 -14.55 0.11 -7.89
C ASP A 128 -15.20 -1.29 -8.05
N GLY A 129 -15.84 -1.79 -6.98
CA GLY A 129 -16.40 -3.16 -6.94
C GLY A 129 -15.36 -4.26 -6.71
N ALA A 130 -14.09 -3.91 -6.54
CA ALA A 130 -13.01 -4.80 -6.15
C ALA A 130 -13.06 -5.14 -4.66
N LYS A 131 -13.28 -6.39 -4.29
CA LYS A 131 -13.09 -6.85 -2.91
C LYS A 131 -11.61 -7.09 -2.63
N VAL A 132 -11.07 -6.33 -1.68
CA VAL A 132 -9.65 -6.36 -1.30
C VAL A 132 -9.53 -6.73 0.17
N LEU A 133 -8.89 -7.85 0.46
CA LEU A 133 -8.55 -8.26 1.81
C LEU A 133 -7.10 -7.87 2.11
N LEU A 134 -6.88 -7.10 3.17
CA LEU A 134 -5.56 -6.76 3.68
C LEU A 134 -5.29 -7.55 4.96
N VAL A 135 -4.28 -8.41 4.96
CA VAL A 135 -3.83 -9.22 6.10
C VAL A 135 -2.30 -9.22 6.13
N HIS A 136 -1.66 -9.48 7.27
CA HIS A 136 -0.19 -9.43 7.32
C HIS A 136 0.47 -10.72 6.80
N ALA A 137 0.05 -11.89 7.28
CA ALA A 137 0.65 -13.18 6.91
C ALA A 137 -0.38 -14.16 6.33
N SER A 138 -1.40 -14.54 7.11
CA SER A 138 -2.45 -15.47 6.68
C SER A 138 -3.85 -14.95 7.03
N PRO A 139 -4.86 -15.14 6.16
CA PRO A 139 -6.25 -14.84 6.48
C PRO A 139 -6.92 -15.93 7.33
N TRP A 140 -6.21 -16.99 7.69
CA TRP A 140 -6.73 -18.10 8.50
C TRP A 140 -5.85 -18.40 9.70
N GLU A 141 -6.43 -19.03 10.72
CA GLU A 141 -5.66 -19.54 11.85
C GLU A 141 -4.65 -20.64 11.43
N PRO A 142 -3.41 -20.59 11.94
CA PRO A 142 -2.84 -19.48 12.73
C PRO A 142 -2.50 -18.27 11.84
N TYR A 143 -2.97 -17.07 12.23
CA TYR A 143 -2.93 -15.84 11.40
C TYR A 143 -1.52 -15.31 11.13
N ASP A 144 -0.51 -15.81 11.85
CA ASP A 144 0.92 -15.47 11.76
C ASP A 144 1.72 -16.44 10.88
N GLU A 145 1.05 -17.36 10.19
CA GLU A 145 1.74 -18.30 9.31
C GLU A 145 2.25 -17.65 8.02
N TYR A 146 3.56 -17.78 7.77
CA TYR A 146 4.19 -17.36 6.53
C TYR A 146 3.89 -18.34 5.38
N ILE A 147 3.33 -17.82 4.28
CA ILE A 147 2.93 -18.62 3.10
C ILE A 147 3.89 -18.37 1.93
N TYR A 148 4.93 -19.21 1.82
CA TYR A 148 5.99 -19.05 0.82
C TYR A 148 5.60 -19.42 -0.62
N PRO A 149 6.36 -18.96 -1.64
CA PRO A 149 6.15 -19.38 -3.00
C PRO A 149 6.23 -20.89 -3.16
N GLY A 150 5.26 -21.47 -3.88
CA GLY A 150 5.14 -22.92 -4.04
C GLY A 150 4.44 -23.64 -2.87
N SER A 151 4.03 -22.94 -1.81
CA SER A 151 3.24 -23.54 -0.74
C SER A 151 1.90 -24.08 -1.27
N PRO A 152 1.50 -25.33 -0.96
CA PRO A 152 0.18 -25.85 -1.34
C PRO A 152 -0.97 -25.06 -0.69
N ARG A 153 -0.70 -24.34 0.41
CA ARG A 153 -1.70 -23.49 1.09
C ARG A 153 -2.14 -22.31 0.22
N LEU A 154 -1.36 -21.93 -0.79
CA LEU A 154 -1.76 -20.89 -1.73
C LEU A 154 -3.07 -21.23 -2.44
N ALA A 155 -3.32 -22.51 -2.75
CA ALA A 155 -4.58 -22.95 -3.34
C ALA A 155 -5.81 -22.60 -2.48
N ARG A 156 -5.64 -22.47 -1.15
CA ARG A 156 -6.71 -22.10 -0.23
C ARG A 156 -7.18 -20.65 -0.44
N PHE A 157 -6.35 -19.75 -0.97
CA PHE A 157 -6.79 -18.38 -1.26
C PHE A 157 -7.86 -18.35 -2.34
N ALA A 158 -7.88 -19.33 -3.24
CA ALA A 158 -8.92 -19.46 -4.26
C ALA A 158 -10.33 -19.71 -3.68
N THR A 159 -10.45 -20.05 -2.39
CA THR A 159 -11.74 -20.22 -1.70
C THR A 159 -12.28 -18.93 -1.11
N LEU A 160 -11.51 -17.84 -1.14
CA LEU A 160 -11.95 -16.53 -0.65
C LEU A 160 -12.87 -15.87 -1.67
N SER A 161 -13.80 -15.06 -1.19
CA SER A 161 -14.74 -14.31 -2.04
C SER A 161 -14.19 -12.94 -2.49
N HIS A 162 -12.88 -12.74 -2.30
CA HIS A 162 -12.13 -11.51 -2.61
C HIS A 162 -11.48 -11.60 -3.98
N ASP A 163 -11.35 -10.46 -4.65
CA ASP A 163 -10.61 -10.39 -5.91
C ASP A 163 -9.10 -10.25 -5.67
N LEU A 164 -8.74 -9.50 -4.62
CA LEU A 164 -7.38 -9.19 -4.23
C LEU A 164 -7.16 -9.53 -2.76
N VAL A 165 -6.04 -10.20 -2.46
CA VAL A 165 -5.62 -10.43 -1.08
C VAL A 165 -4.19 -9.92 -0.94
N CYS A 166 -4.03 -8.80 -0.26
CA CYS A 166 -2.76 -8.13 -0.04
C CYS A 166 -2.18 -8.57 1.30
N PHE A 167 -0.97 -9.16 1.28
CA PHE A 167 -0.26 -9.51 2.51
C PHE A 167 1.25 -9.41 2.37
N GLY A 168 1.94 -9.32 3.52
CA GLY A 168 3.39 -9.21 3.64
C GLY A 168 4.14 -10.53 3.39
N HIS A 169 5.46 -10.45 3.25
CA HIS A 169 6.40 -11.58 3.09
C HIS A 169 6.57 -12.39 1.77
N THR A 170 5.58 -12.80 0.95
CA THR A 170 5.82 -13.70 -0.22
C THR A 170 4.81 -13.70 -1.42
N HIS A 171 5.29 -13.82 -2.68
CA HIS A 171 4.52 -13.63 -3.96
C HIS A 171 3.98 -14.93 -4.60
N VAL A 172 2.66 -15.18 -4.67
CA VAL A 172 2.08 -16.17 -5.62
C VAL A 172 0.60 -15.89 -5.94
N LYS A 173 0.18 -16.02 -7.21
CA LYS A 173 -1.24 -16.02 -7.62
C LYS A 173 -1.97 -17.33 -7.25
N ALA A 174 -3.22 -17.25 -6.76
CA ALA A 174 -3.99 -18.40 -6.31
C ALA A 174 -5.40 -18.49 -6.94
N GLY A 175 -5.51 -19.25 -8.03
CA GLY A 175 -6.79 -19.42 -8.74
C GLY A 175 -7.28 -18.10 -9.37
N GLN A 176 -8.55 -17.73 -9.11
CA GLN A 176 -9.12 -16.44 -9.54
C GLN A 176 -8.76 -15.29 -8.59
N VAL A 177 -8.33 -15.60 -7.36
CA VAL A 177 -7.92 -14.61 -6.38
C VAL A 177 -6.49 -14.17 -6.66
N THR A 178 -6.32 -12.86 -6.83
CA THR A 178 -5.00 -12.28 -7.01
C THR A 178 -4.40 -11.99 -5.65
N VAL A 179 -3.53 -12.89 -5.22
CA VAL A 179 -2.73 -12.73 -4.02
C VAL A 179 -1.54 -11.83 -4.32
N VAL A 180 -1.45 -10.73 -3.60
CA VAL A 180 -0.45 -9.68 -3.79
C VAL A 180 0.49 -9.65 -2.60
N ASN A 181 1.76 -9.84 -2.91
CA ASN A 181 2.82 -9.48 -2.00
C ASN A 181 3.70 -8.43 -2.66
N PRO A 182 3.91 -7.27 -2.03
CA PRO A 182 4.71 -6.21 -2.62
C PRO A 182 6.22 -6.46 -2.47
N GLY A 183 6.64 -7.55 -1.82
CA GLY A 183 7.98 -7.75 -1.27
C GLY A 183 8.22 -6.83 -0.07
N SER A 184 9.49 -6.61 0.27
CA SER A 184 9.86 -5.72 1.38
C SER A 184 10.39 -4.38 0.88
N CYS A 185 9.88 -3.31 1.50
CA CYS A 185 10.30 -1.95 1.22
C CYS A 185 11.78 -1.72 1.59
N SER A 186 12.26 -2.24 2.72
CA SER A 186 13.61 -1.96 3.22
C SER A 186 14.48 -3.19 3.51
N GLN A 187 13.89 -4.37 3.65
CA GLN A 187 14.60 -5.62 4.00
C GLN A 187 14.21 -6.76 3.05
N PRO A 188 14.51 -6.65 1.74
CA PRO A 188 14.24 -7.73 0.79
C PRO A 188 14.97 -9.02 1.20
N ARG A 189 14.25 -10.14 1.13
CA ARG A 189 14.73 -11.48 1.51
C ARG A 189 14.83 -12.44 0.33
N ASP A 190 14.55 -11.96 -0.87
CA ASP A 190 14.77 -12.67 -2.12
C ASP A 190 16.18 -12.38 -2.68
N GLN A 191 16.48 -12.92 -3.87
CA GLN A 191 17.78 -12.74 -4.49
C GLN A 191 18.02 -11.30 -4.99
N ASP A 192 16.96 -10.49 -5.10
CA ASP A 192 17.03 -9.08 -5.50
C ASP A 192 17.09 -8.18 -4.26
N ARG A 193 18.26 -7.58 -4.02
CA ARG A 193 18.49 -6.74 -2.83
C ARG A 193 17.86 -5.35 -2.90
N ARG A 194 17.10 -5.04 -3.94
CA ARG A 194 16.37 -3.78 -4.08
C ARG A 194 15.08 -3.79 -3.25
N GLY A 195 14.75 -2.64 -2.68
CA GLY A 195 13.46 -2.41 -2.05
C GLY A 195 12.32 -2.56 -3.06
N SER A 196 11.14 -2.88 -2.59
CA SER A 196 10.00 -3.15 -3.47
C SER A 196 8.67 -2.60 -2.97
N TYR A 197 7.78 -2.35 -3.91
CA TYR A 197 6.36 -2.05 -3.68
C TYR A 197 5.53 -2.63 -4.82
N ALA A 198 4.20 -2.66 -4.67
CA ALA A 198 3.29 -3.07 -5.73
C ALA A 198 2.28 -1.99 -6.08
N VAL A 199 1.85 -1.98 -7.32
CA VAL A 199 0.72 -1.18 -7.82
C VAL A 199 -0.28 -2.13 -8.44
N CYS A 200 -1.54 -2.03 -8.01
CA CYS A 200 -2.64 -2.84 -8.51
C CYS A 200 -3.71 -1.97 -9.17
N ASP A 201 -4.18 -2.39 -10.35
CA ASP A 201 -5.32 -1.78 -11.03
C ASP A 201 -6.60 -2.54 -10.64
N THR A 202 -7.57 -1.82 -10.05
CA THR A 202 -8.79 -2.42 -9.47
C THR A 202 -9.71 -3.03 -10.52
N TYR A 203 -9.58 -2.66 -11.79
CA TYR A 203 -10.44 -3.15 -12.86
C TYR A 203 -9.85 -4.39 -13.53
N THR A 204 -8.59 -4.30 -13.96
CA THR A 204 -7.88 -5.40 -14.66
C THR A 204 -7.39 -6.48 -13.72
N ARG A 205 -7.24 -6.14 -12.42
CA ARG A 205 -6.63 -6.98 -11.38
C ARG A 205 -5.16 -7.28 -11.65
N GLU A 206 -4.55 -6.54 -12.56
CA GLU A 206 -3.13 -6.62 -12.81
C GLU A 206 -2.37 -6.00 -11.66
N VAL A 207 -1.25 -6.64 -11.31
CA VAL A 207 -0.37 -6.25 -10.23
C VAL A 207 1.02 -6.12 -10.82
N THR A 208 1.61 -4.93 -10.67
CA THR A 208 2.99 -4.66 -11.06
C THR A 208 3.82 -4.47 -9.82
N ILE A 209 4.89 -5.26 -9.69
CA ILE A 209 5.89 -5.06 -8.64
C ILE A 209 6.99 -4.18 -9.20
N HIS A 210 7.30 -3.13 -8.45
CA HIS A 210 8.39 -2.21 -8.75
C HIS A 210 9.53 -2.45 -7.77
N ARG A 211 10.75 -2.19 -8.26
CA ARG A 211 11.99 -2.36 -7.49
C ARG A 211 12.80 -1.09 -7.58
N PHE A 212 13.27 -0.60 -6.44
CA PHE A 212 14.05 0.63 -6.33
C PHE A 212 15.35 0.36 -5.53
N ALA A 213 16.40 1.13 -5.85
CA ALA A 213 17.67 0.99 -5.14
C ALA A 213 17.51 1.45 -3.68
N LEU A 214 18.10 0.67 -2.78
CA LEU A 214 18.34 1.07 -1.39
C LEU A 214 19.73 1.69 -1.32
N ASP A 215 19.85 2.81 -0.61
CA ASP A 215 21.10 3.55 -0.44
C ASP A 215 21.96 2.99 0.71
#